data_AF-A0A920RY55-F1
#
_entry.id   AF-A0A920RY55-F1
#
_cell.length_a   1.000
_cell.length_b   1.000
_cell.length_c   1.000
_cell.angle_alpha   90.00
_cell.angle_beta   90.00
_cell.angle_gamma   90.00
#
_symmetry.space_group_name_H-M   'P 1'
#
loop_
_entity.id
_entity.type
_entity.pdbx_description
1 polymer ?
#
loop_
_entity_poly.entity_id
_entity_poly.type
_entity_poly.pdbx_seq_one_letter_code
_entity_poly.pdbx_strand_id
1 'polypeptide(L)'
;MDPKIYRKNRVTNIKQLPSGEWKVFTENGDITCEHVVNAAGSFCPKLVEGLGLKDVPSINMIHHYLVTESHPEIEKLEKELPVTRDPEASASLKTRRQRFINRSIRKRCKTLGFRRNGLEI
;
A
#
# COMPACT_ATOMS: atom_id res chain seq x y z
N MET A 1 8.95 -27.02 -3.15
CA MET A 1 7.50 -26.78 -3.33
C MET A 1 7.34 -25.36 -3.84
N ASP A 2 6.63 -25.17 -4.95
CA ASP A 2 6.39 -23.83 -5.49
C ASP A 2 5.26 -23.11 -4.75
N PRO A 3 5.33 -21.78 -4.61
CA PRO A 3 4.27 -21.02 -4.00
C PRO A 3 3.00 -21.03 -4.86
N LYS A 4 1.84 -21.19 -4.22
CA LYS A 4 0.52 -21.04 -4.87
C LYS A 4 0.00 -19.62 -4.66
N ILE A 5 -0.56 -19.02 -5.71
CA ILE A 5 -1.06 -17.64 -5.69
C ILE A 5 -2.56 -17.64 -5.98
N TYR A 6 -3.34 -17.15 -5.02
CA TYR A 6 -4.78 -16.92 -5.17
C TYR A 6 -5.05 -15.42 -5.29
N ARG A 7 -5.54 -14.98 -6.46
CA ARG A 7 -5.89 -13.58 -6.74
C ARG A 7 -7.40 -13.40 -6.76
N LYS A 8 -7.87 -12.16 -6.59
CA LYS A 8 -9.30 -11.82 -6.54
C LYS A 8 -10.06 -12.67 -5.51
N ASN A 9 -9.39 -13.01 -4.42
CA ASN A 9 -9.94 -13.78 -3.32
C ASN A 9 -9.71 -13.01 -2.03
N ARG A 10 -10.68 -12.18 -1.65
CA ARG A 10 -10.51 -11.31 -0.50
C ARG A 10 -10.56 -12.13 0.79
N VAL A 11 -9.63 -11.86 1.69
CA VAL A 11 -9.71 -12.35 3.07
C VAL A 11 -10.75 -11.53 3.83
N THR A 12 -11.73 -12.20 4.41
CA THR A 12 -12.85 -11.57 5.14
C THR A 12 -12.66 -11.68 6.65
N ASN A 13 -11.99 -12.72 7.13
CA ASN A 13 -11.68 -12.91 8.53
C ASN A 13 -10.49 -13.87 8.73
N ILE A 14 -9.88 -13.85 9.90
CA ILE A 14 -8.84 -14.79 10.33
C ILE A 14 -9.17 -15.23 11.75
N LYS A 15 -9.05 -16.54 12.06
CA LYS A 15 -9.21 -17.04 13.43
C LYS A 15 -8.21 -18.15 13.72
N GLN A 16 -7.76 -18.22 14.96
CA GLN A 16 -7.05 -19.39 15.45
C GLN A 16 -8.07 -20.47 15.83
N LEU A 17 -7.82 -21.70 15.40
CA LEU A 17 -8.62 -22.87 15.71
C LEU A 17 -8.19 -23.48 17.06
N PRO A 18 -9.04 -24.29 17.71
CA PRO A 18 -8.66 -25.01 18.93
C PRO A 18 -7.44 -25.93 18.75
N SER A 19 -7.14 -26.37 17.52
CA SER A 19 -5.94 -27.14 17.19
C SER A 19 -4.64 -26.34 17.29
N GLY A 20 -4.72 -25.01 17.38
CA GLY A 20 -3.59 -24.09 17.32
C GLY A 20 -3.29 -23.56 15.90
N GLU A 21 -3.83 -24.20 14.87
CA GLU A 21 -3.74 -23.74 13.48
C GLU A 21 -4.58 -22.48 13.23
N TRP A 22 -4.27 -21.78 12.15
CA TRP A 22 -5.00 -20.61 11.69
C TRP A 22 -5.92 -20.95 10.53
N LYS A 23 -7.15 -20.48 10.61
CA LYS A 23 -8.12 -20.49 9.52
C LYS A 23 -8.29 -19.09 8.95
N VAL A 24 -8.00 -18.96 7.65
CA VAL A 24 -8.17 -17.75 6.85
C VAL A 24 -9.46 -17.89 6.05
N PHE A 25 -10.44 -17.06 6.38
CA PHE A 25 -11.73 -17.05 5.70
C PHE A 25 -11.65 -16.17 4.47
N THR A 26 -12.08 -16.71 3.32
CA THR A 26 -12.02 -15.99 2.04
C THR A 26 -13.31 -16.14 1.25
N GLU A 27 -13.50 -15.31 0.22
CA GLU A 27 -14.69 -15.38 -0.64
C GLU A 27 -14.76 -16.66 -1.49
N ASN A 28 -13.60 -17.27 -1.82
CA ASN A 28 -13.51 -18.44 -2.70
C ASN A 28 -12.98 -19.69 -1.98
N GLY A 29 -13.30 -19.82 -0.69
CA GLY A 29 -12.97 -21.01 0.12
C GLY A 29 -11.90 -20.75 1.17
N ASP A 30 -12.08 -21.35 2.34
CA ASP A 30 -11.21 -21.12 3.48
C ASP A 30 -9.88 -21.88 3.37
N ILE A 31 -8.84 -21.35 3.99
CA ILE A 31 -7.51 -21.97 4.04
C ILE A 31 -7.13 -22.20 5.51
N THR A 32 -6.74 -23.42 5.86
CA THR A 32 -6.14 -23.76 7.15
C THR A 32 -4.63 -23.86 7.01
N CYS A 33 -3.88 -23.29 7.95
CA CYS A 33 -2.42 -23.26 7.92
C CYS A 33 -1.82 -23.06 9.32
N GLU A 34 -0.55 -23.41 9.48
CA GLU A 34 0.16 -23.28 10.77
C GLU A 34 0.54 -21.82 11.07
N HIS A 35 0.82 -21.02 10.04
CA HIS A 35 1.27 -19.64 10.17
C HIS A 35 0.59 -18.71 9.16
N VAL A 36 0.21 -17.53 9.64
CA VAL A 36 -0.36 -16.45 8.81
C VAL A 36 0.50 -15.20 8.91
N VAL A 37 0.87 -14.63 7.77
CA VAL A 37 1.58 -13.35 7.69
C VAL A 37 0.64 -12.31 7.09
N ASN A 38 0.36 -11.24 7.85
CA ASN A 38 -0.43 -10.12 7.36
C ASN A 38 0.46 -9.15 6.55
N ALA A 39 0.27 -9.13 5.23
CA ALA A 39 0.90 -8.20 4.31
C ALA A 39 -0.11 -7.33 3.54
N ALA A 40 -1.24 -6.99 4.17
CA ALA A 40 -2.38 -6.29 3.53
C ALA A 40 -2.19 -4.78 3.30
N GLY A 41 -0.98 -4.24 3.56
CA GLY A 41 -0.66 -2.82 3.40
C GLY A 41 -1.64 -1.93 4.17
N SER A 42 -2.25 -0.97 3.46
CA SER A 42 -3.23 -0.04 4.03
C SER A 42 -4.42 -0.70 4.72
N PHE A 43 -4.80 -1.92 4.32
CA PHE A 43 -5.93 -2.66 4.90
C PHE A 43 -5.58 -3.43 6.18
N CYS A 44 -4.31 -3.43 6.59
CA CYS A 44 -3.84 -4.15 7.77
C CYS A 44 -4.67 -3.85 9.04
N PRO A 45 -4.92 -2.58 9.43
CA PRO A 45 -5.72 -2.27 10.61
C PRO A 45 -7.15 -2.83 10.53
N LYS A 46 -7.74 -2.90 9.33
CA LYS A 46 -9.09 -3.39 9.15
C LYS A 46 -9.17 -4.91 9.26
N LEU A 47 -8.17 -5.61 8.76
CA LEU A 47 -8.10 -7.07 8.78
C LEU A 47 -7.94 -7.62 10.22
N VAL A 48 -7.09 -6.97 11.00
CA VAL A 48 -6.76 -7.42 12.37
C VAL A 48 -7.78 -7.01 13.42
N GLU A 49 -8.70 -6.10 13.10
CA GLU A 49 -9.85 -5.77 13.96
C GLU A 49 -10.66 -7.04 14.31
N GLY A 50 -10.82 -7.96 13.35
CA GLY A 50 -11.49 -9.25 13.55
C GLY A 50 -10.76 -10.20 14.51
N LEU A 51 -9.47 -9.95 14.77
CA LEU A 51 -8.64 -10.69 15.73
C LEU A 51 -8.67 -10.07 17.14
N GLY A 52 -9.43 -8.98 17.35
CA GLY A 52 -9.43 -8.26 18.62
C GLY A 52 -8.16 -7.43 18.87
N LEU A 53 -7.26 -7.35 17.89
CA LEU A 53 -6.08 -6.49 17.93
C LEU A 53 -6.53 -5.05 17.70
N LYS A 54 -6.64 -4.31 18.80
CA LYS A 54 -6.90 -2.87 18.81
C LYS A 54 -5.58 -2.12 18.65
N ASP A 55 -5.66 -0.90 18.13
CA ASP A 55 -4.55 0.07 18.14
C ASP A 55 -3.30 -0.33 17.34
N VAL A 56 -3.48 -0.93 16.16
CA VAL A 56 -2.36 -1.09 15.21
C VAL A 56 -1.81 0.30 14.85
N PRO A 57 -0.50 0.58 15.06
CA PRO A 57 0.10 1.90 14.87
C PRO A 57 0.35 2.18 13.38
N SER A 58 -0.71 2.14 12.57
CA SER A 58 -0.69 2.35 11.13
C SER A 58 -1.92 3.15 10.72
N ILE A 59 -1.68 4.30 10.09
CA ILE A 59 -2.72 5.20 9.58
C ILE A 59 -2.47 5.43 8.10
N ASN A 60 -3.52 5.35 7.29
CA ASN A 60 -3.41 5.65 5.87
C ASN A 60 -3.38 7.15 5.63
N MET A 61 -2.54 7.57 4.69
CA MET A 61 -2.42 8.96 4.31
C MET A 61 -2.56 9.13 2.81
N ILE A 62 -3.16 10.24 2.41
CA ILE A 62 -3.22 10.63 1.01
C ILE A 62 -1.88 11.24 0.63
N HIS A 63 -1.31 10.75 -0.47
CA HIS A 63 -0.04 11.23 -1.00
C HIS A 63 -0.15 11.57 -2.48
N HIS A 64 0.17 12.82 -2.84
CA HIS A 64 0.01 13.30 -4.21
C HIS A 64 1.32 13.22 -5.00
N TYR A 65 1.16 12.94 -6.29
CA TYR A 65 2.22 13.05 -7.28
C TYR A 65 1.75 14.01 -8.38
N LEU A 66 2.63 14.91 -8.81
CA LEU A 66 2.43 15.72 -10.01
C LEU A 66 3.31 15.13 -11.12
N VAL A 67 2.71 14.85 -12.27
CA VAL A 67 3.43 14.40 -13.46
C VAL A 67 3.38 15.53 -14.47
N THR A 68 4.54 15.95 -14.97
CA THR A 68 4.63 17.04 -15.94
C THR A 68 4.45 16.52 -17.37
N GLU A 69 4.33 17.48 -18.29
CA GLU A 69 4.59 17.23 -19.71
C GLU A 69 6.07 16.94 -19.96
N SER A 70 6.37 16.48 -21.19
CA SER A 70 7.76 16.24 -21.60
C SER A 70 8.51 17.56 -21.65
N HIS A 71 9.78 17.54 -21.23
CA HIS A 71 10.60 18.75 -21.22
C HIS A 71 11.74 18.60 -22.23
N PRO A 72 11.94 19.55 -23.18
CA PRO A 72 12.93 19.41 -24.26
C PRO A 72 14.36 19.14 -23.78
N GLU A 73 14.75 19.70 -22.63
CA GLU A 73 16.08 19.46 -22.05
C GLU A 73 16.25 18.03 -21.53
N ILE A 74 15.17 17.39 -21.09
CA ILE A 74 15.19 16.01 -20.60
C ILE A 74 15.15 15.02 -21.75
N GLU A 75 14.47 15.36 -22.85
CA GLU A 75 14.48 14.57 -24.09
C GLU A 75 15.87 14.43 -24.70
N LYS A 76 16.71 15.47 -24.54
CA LYS A 76 18.09 15.50 -25.04
C LYS A 76 19.06 14.69 -24.18
N LEU A 77 18.65 14.22 -23.01
CA LEU A 77 19.52 13.43 -22.14
C LEU A 77 19.62 11.99 -22.64
N GLU A 78 20.84 11.49 -22.79
CA GLU A 78 21.09 10.09 -23.14
C GLU A 78 20.78 9.12 -21.98
N LYS A 79 20.74 9.63 -20.74
CA LYS A 79 20.50 8.85 -19.52
C LYS A 79 19.47 9.54 -18.63
N GLU A 80 18.69 8.74 -17.90
CA GLU A 80 17.75 9.27 -16.92
C GLU A 80 18.50 9.99 -15.78
N LEU A 81 17.93 11.10 -15.32
CA LEU A 81 18.44 11.80 -14.15
C LEU A 81 18.27 10.93 -12.89
N PRO A 82 19.21 11.03 -11.93
CA PRO A 82 19.05 10.37 -10.65
C PRO A 82 17.82 10.92 -9.92
N VAL A 83 17.23 10.09 -9.06
CA VAL A 83 16.17 10.54 -8.16
C VAL A 83 16.77 11.53 -7.17
N THR A 84 16.24 12.75 -7.15
CA THR A 84 16.69 13.80 -6.23
C THR A 84 15.65 14.04 -5.14
N ARG A 85 16.11 14.43 -3.96
CA ARG A 85 15.26 14.77 -2.82
C ARG A 85 15.61 16.18 -2.36
N ASP A 86 14.58 17.00 -2.23
CA ASP A 86 14.64 18.32 -1.63
C ASP A 86 13.97 18.25 -0.24
N PRO A 87 14.75 18.25 0.85
CA PRO A 87 14.20 18.24 2.20
C PRO A 87 13.42 19.51 2.54
N GLU A 88 13.81 20.68 2.00
CA GLU A 88 13.20 21.97 2.31
C GLU A 88 11.78 22.04 1.73
N ALA A 89 11.64 21.68 0.45
CA ALA A 89 10.34 21.53 -0.19
C ALA A 89 9.56 20.28 0.25
N SER A 90 10.17 19.42 1.08
CA SER A 90 9.63 18.10 1.44
C SER A 90 9.22 17.30 0.20
N ALA A 91 10.04 17.37 -0.85
CA ALA A 91 9.74 16.84 -2.17
C ALA A 91 10.82 15.88 -2.66
N SER A 92 10.45 15.00 -3.58
CA SER A 92 11.40 14.23 -4.39
C SER A 92 11.00 14.30 -5.85
N LEU A 93 12.00 14.32 -6.70
CA LEU A 93 11.87 14.44 -8.14
C LEU A 93 12.51 13.22 -8.78
N LYS A 94 11.85 12.69 -9.79
CA LYS A 94 12.43 11.68 -10.67
C LYS A 94 12.00 11.91 -12.10
N THR A 95 12.83 11.47 -13.02
CA THR A 95 12.45 11.39 -14.41
C THR A 95 11.75 10.05 -14.68
N ARG A 96 10.73 10.06 -15.53
CA ARG A 96 10.13 8.85 -16.11
C ARG A 96 9.70 9.17 -17.52
N ARG A 97 10.29 8.49 -18.51
CA ARG A 97 9.96 8.68 -19.94
C ARG A 97 9.94 10.17 -20.33
N GLN A 98 11.05 10.86 -20.08
CA GLN A 98 11.28 12.27 -20.44
C GLN A 98 10.44 13.32 -19.69
N ARG A 99 9.68 12.89 -18.68
CA ARG A 99 8.84 13.76 -17.83
C ARG A 99 9.36 13.78 -16.40
N PHE A 100 9.10 14.87 -15.68
CA PHE A 100 9.31 14.91 -14.24
C PHE A 100 8.10 14.36 -13.49
N ILE A 101 8.39 13.62 -12.42
CA ILE A 101 7.43 13.22 -11.40
C ILE A 101 7.87 13.88 -10.10
N ASN A 102 7.07 14.85 -9.64
CA ASN A 102 7.24 15.47 -8.34
C ASN A 102 6.35 14.77 -7.32
N ARG A 103 6.99 14.31 -6.25
CA ARG A 103 6.37 13.74 -5.08
C ARG A 103 6.56 14.72 -3.92
N SER A 104 5.50 15.40 -3.49
CA SER A 104 5.56 16.33 -2.34
C SER A 104 4.81 15.77 -1.14
N ILE A 105 5.47 15.77 0.02
CA ILE A 105 4.86 15.47 1.31
C ILE A 105 4.43 16.79 1.94
N ARG A 106 3.12 17.04 2.01
CA ARG A 106 2.60 18.18 2.77
C ARG A 106 2.83 17.99 4.27
N LYS A 107 3.31 19.03 4.94
CA LYS A 107 3.48 19.07 6.40
C LYS A 107 2.18 18.80 7.18
N ARG A 108 1.01 19.06 6.57
CA ARG A 108 -0.31 18.65 7.08
C ARG A 108 -0.86 17.52 6.20
N CYS A 109 -0.58 16.27 6.59
CA CYS A 109 -1.09 15.09 5.90
C CYS A 109 -2.60 14.92 6.14
N LYS A 110 -3.34 14.55 5.09
CA LYS A 110 -4.73 14.13 5.24
C LYS A 110 -4.77 12.62 5.45
N THR A 111 -5.46 12.21 6.51
CA THR A 111 -5.71 10.79 6.78
C THR A 111 -6.76 10.24 5.83
N LEU A 112 -6.55 9.02 5.37
CA LEU A 112 -7.47 8.29 4.51
C LEU A 112 -8.26 7.30 5.37
N GLY A 113 -9.57 7.50 5.47
CA GLY A 113 -10.46 6.65 6.24
C GLY A 113 -10.98 5.45 5.43
N PHE A 114 -11.32 4.36 6.13
CA PHE A 114 -12.11 3.27 5.56
C PHE A 114 -13.57 3.37 6.04
N ARG A 115 -14.54 3.31 5.13
CA ARG A 115 -15.94 2.99 5.49
C ARG A 115 -16.23 1.51 5.23
N ARG A 116 -17.35 1.02 5.77
CA ARG A 116 -17.83 -0.37 5.65
C ARG A 116 -17.81 -0.95 4.22
N ASN A 117 -17.86 -0.10 3.18
CA ASN A 117 -17.94 -0.49 1.76
C ASN A 117 -16.76 -0.02 0.88
N GLY A 118 -15.65 0.49 1.43
CA GLY A 118 -14.49 0.87 0.61
C GLY A 118 -13.67 2.05 1.14
N LEU A 119 -12.73 2.50 0.30
CA LEU A 119 -11.82 3.63 0.52
C LEU A 119 -12.48 4.92 0.02
N GLU A 120 -12.46 6.01 0.79
CA GLU A 120 -12.97 7.33 0.38
C GLU A 120 -11.77 8.30 0.29
N ILE A 121 -11.54 8.91 -0.88
CA ILE A 121 -10.48 9.89 -1.16
C ILE A 121 -10.94 11.32 -0.93
#